data_AF-A0A9X2TDB9-F1
#
_entry.id   AF-A0A9X2TDB9-F1
#
_cell.length_a   1.000
_cell.length_b   1.000
_cell.length_c   1.000
_cell.angle_alpha   90.00
_cell.angle_beta   90.00
_cell.angle_gamma   90.00
#
_symmetry.space_group_name_H-M   'P 1'
#
loop_
_entity.id
_entity.type
_entity.pdbx_description
1 polymer ?
#
loop_
_entity_poly.entity_id
_entity_poly.type
_entity_poly.pdbx_seq_one_letter_code
_entity_poly.pdbx_strand_id
1 'polypeptide(L)'
;MSKDKPDIDFDDSDAGFSEEEDEERRRRSEGTKKQFNTLIRPGLEERLNAAAFWTDRSKADILDEALRFWLDQVEEERGEAFEILPPHEVDSS
;
A
#
# COMPACT_ATOMS: atom_id res chain seq x y z
N MET A 1 -10.55 6.11 -53.43
CA MET A 1 -9.39 6.11 -52.52
C MET A 1 -9.90 5.69 -51.15
N SER A 2 -9.79 4.40 -50.86
CA SER A 2 -10.32 3.76 -49.66
C SER A 2 -9.21 3.75 -48.62
N LYS A 3 -9.47 4.32 -47.44
CA LYS A 3 -8.52 4.41 -46.33
C LYS A 3 -8.30 3.03 -45.73
N ASP A 4 -7.02 2.66 -45.57
CA ASP A 4 -6.53 1.47 -44.87
C ASP A 4 -7.22 1.31 -43.50
N LYS A 5 -7.76 0.11 -43.26
CA LYS A 5 -8.04 -0.37 -41.90
C LYS A 5 -6.84 -1.25 -41.48
N PRO A 6 -6.32 -1.11 -40.26
CA PRO A 6 -5.31 -2.03 -39.76
C PRO A 6 -5.94 -3.41 -39.53
N ASP A 7 -5.29 -4.44 -40.07
CA ASP A 7 -5.55 -5.85 -39.73
C ASP A 7 -4.95 -6.11 -38.35
N ILE A 8 -5.77 -6.53 -37.40
CA ILE A 8 -5.32 -6.97 -36.08
C ILE A 8 -5.38 -8.49 -36.11
N ASP A 9 -4.24 -9.13 -36.29
CA ASP A 9 -4.09 -10.56 -36.05
C ASP A 9 -4.12 -10.79 -34.53
N PHE A 10 -5.25 -11.29 -34.05
CA PHE A 10 -5.32 -11.86 -32.71
C PHE A 10 -4.66 -13.24 -32.78
N ASP A 11 -3.39 -13.30 -32.37
CA ASP A 11 -2.69 -14.55 -32.14
C ASP A 11 -3.31 -15.23 -30.90
N ASP A 12 -4.02 -16.33 -31.14
CA ASP A 12 -4.73 -17.15 -30.14
C ASP A 12 -3.76 -18.06 -29.34
N SER A 13 -2.51 -17.63 -29.20
CA SER A 13 -1.38 -18.40 -28.69
C SER A 13 -0.71 -17.72 -27.50
N ASP A 14 -1.44 -17.49 -26.41
CA ASP A 14 -0.88 -17.74 -25.07
C ASP A 14 -1.97 -17.52 -24.02
N ALA A 15 -2.61 -18.62 -23.62
CA ALA A 15 -3.23 -18.72 -22.31
C ALA A 15 -2.12 -18.80 -21.25
N GLY A 16 -1.36 -17.72 -21.10
CA GLY A 16 -0.40 -17.52 -20.04
C GLY A 16 -1.11 -16.97 -18.82
N PHE A 17 -1.55 -17.84 -17.91
CA PHE A 17 -1.61 -17.45 -16.50
C PHE A 17 -0.16 -17.24 -16.05
N SER A 18 0.38 -16.06 -16.34
CA SER A 18 1.69 -15.66 -15.87
C SER A 18 1.62 -15.42 -14.36
N GLU A 19 2.52 -16.06 -13.61
CA GLU A 19 2.88 -15.76 -12.21
C GLU A 19 3.36 -14.31 -11.99
N GLU A 20 3.07 -13.38 -12.91
CA GLU A 20 3.43 -11.96 -12.87
C GLU A 20 2.44 -11.12 -12.06
N GLU A 21 1.22 -11.61 -11.77
CA GLU A 21 0.26 -10.86 -10.94
C GLU A 21 0.73 -10.72 -9.47
N ASP A 22 1.48 -11.70 -8.95
CA ASP A 22 2.00 -11.65 -7.59
C ASP A 22 3.17 -10.68 -7.42
N GLU A 23 3.99 -10.50 -8.47
CA GLU A 23 5.08 -9.52 -8.46
C GLU A 23 4.59 -8.08 -8.61
N GLU A 24 3.56 -7.83 -9.44
CA GLU A 24 2.96 -6.49 -9.55
C GLU A 24 2.28 -6.04 -8.25
N ARG A 25 1.66 -6.96 -7.50
CA ARG A 25 1.03 -6.66 -6.21
C ARG A 25 2.05 -6.22 -5.16
N ARG A 26 3.22 -6.88 -5.08
CA ARG A 26 4.30 -6.50 -4.16
C ARG A 26 4.90 -5.13 -4.49
N ARG A 27 5.01 -4.77 -5.78
CA ARG A 27 5.55 -3.46 -6.19
C ARG A 27 4.59 -2.30 -5.93
N ARG A 28 3.26 -2.54 -5.93
CA ARG A 28 2.26 -1.50 -5.62
C ARG A 28 2.25 -1.08 -4.15
N SER A 29 2.69 -1.93 -3.22
CA SER A 29 2.64 -1.63 -1.77
C SER A 29 3.75 -0.69 -1.28
N GLU A 30 4.91 -0.63 -1.93
CA GLU A 30 6.05 0.16 -1.43
C GLU A 30 6.12 1.60 -1.98
N GLY A 31 5.57 1.87 -3.17
CA GLY A 31 5.81 3.14 -3.87
C GLY A 31 4.79 4.26 -3.63
N THR A 32 3.53 3.94 -3.31
CA THR A 32 2.45 4.95 -3.29
C THR A 32 1.92 5.16 -1.87
N LYS A 33 2.24 6.31 -1.26
CA LYS A 33 1.69 6.73 0.03
C LYS A 33 0.16 6.83 -0.06
N LYS A 34 -0.55 6.12 0.80
CA LYS A 34 -2.01 6.23 0.95
C LYS A 34 -2.35 7.26 2.03
N GLN A 35 -3.44 8.00 1.86
CA GLN A 35 -3.95 8.88 2.91
C GLN A 35 -4.49 8.05 4.07
N PHE A 36 -3.98 8.31 5.27
CA PHE A 36 -4.46 7.70 6.51
C PHE A 36 -5.13 8.77 7.36
N ASN A 37 -6.46 8.80 7.33
CA ASN A 37 -7.25 9.75 8.11
C ASN A 37 -7.70 9.06 9.41
N THR A 38 -7.29 9.60 10.56
CA THR A 38 -7.67 9.09 11.87
C THR A 38 -7.89 10.23 12.87
N LEU A 39 -8.59 9.94 13.97
CA LEU A 39 -8.78 10.87 15.08
C LEU A 39 -7.78 10.56 16.18
N ILE A 40 -7.07 11.59 16.66
CA ILE A 40 -6.15 11.48 17.81
C ILE A 40 -6.60 12.39 18.95
N ARG A 41 -6.20 12.05 20.18
CA ARG A 41 -6.51 12.88 21.36
C ARG A 41 -5.71 14.20 21.31
N PRO A 42 -6.28 15.33 21.76
CA PRO A 42 -5.59 16.64 21.71
C PRO A 42 -4.21 16.63 22.37
N GLY A 43 -4.07 16.03 23.55
CA GLY A 43 -2.78 15.97 24.25
C GLY A 43 -1.71 15.15 23.52
N LEU A 44 -2.10 14.20 22.65
CA LEU A 44 -1.15 13.48 21.80
C LEU A 44 -0.74 14.33 20.61
N GLU A 45 -1.68 15.07 20.00
CA GLU A 45 -1.37 16.04 18.94
C GLU A 45 -0.37 17.10 19.41
N GLU A 46 -0.58 17.67 20.60
CA GLU A 46 0.34 18.65 21.19
C GLU A 46 1.76 18.09 21.37
N ARG A 47 1.89 16.85 21.85
CA ARG A 47 3.18 16.18 21.97
C ARG A 47 3.82 15.90 20.62
N LEU A 48 3.03 15.50 19.63
CA LEU A 48 3.50 15.28 18.26
C LEU A 48 3.98 16.59 17.61
N ASN A 49 3.30 17.70 17.87
CA ASN A 49 3.72 19.04 17.45
C ASN A 49 5.07 19.41 18.05
N ALA A 50 5.23 19.21 19.36
CA ALA A 50 6.50 19.46 20.05
C ALA A 50 7.61 18.56 19.50
N ALA A 51 7.35 17.26 19.31
CA ALA A 51 8.32 16.32 18.77
C ALA A 51 8.78 16.74 17.36
N ALA A 52 7.85 17.09 16.47
CA ALA A 52 8.16 17.58 15.13
C ALA A 52 9.02 18.85 15.17
N PHE A 53 8.69 19.79 16.06
CA PHE A 53 9.44 21.04 16.23
C PHE A 53 10.87 20.80 16.71
N TRP A 54 11.08 19.95 17.73
CA TRP A 54 12.40 19.75 18.33
C TRP A 54 13.31 18.79 17.55
N THR A 55 12.74 17.95 16.69
CA THR A 55 13.51 16.95 15.91
C THR A 55 13.71 17.32 14.45
N ASP A 56 13.11 18.40 13.97
CA ASP A 56 13.07 18.79 12.54
C ASP A 56 12.52 17.67 11.64
N ARG A 57 11.59 16.87 12.18
CA ARG A 57 10.93 15.77 11.47
C ARG A 57 9.47 16.09 11.21
N SER A 58 8.93 15.58 10.11
CA SER A 58 7.50 15.74 9.85
C SER A 58 6.68 14.84 10.80
N LYS A 59 5.49 15.30 11.17
CA LYS A 59 4.54 14.49 11.98
C LYS A 59 4.22 13.16 11.29
N ALA A 60 4.15 13.16 9.96
CA ALA A 60 3.87 11.97 9.17
C ALA A 60 5.01 10.93 9.29
N ASP A 61 6.27 11.36 9.23
CA ASP A 61 7.41 10.45 9.37
C ASP A 61 7.53 9.90 10.79
N ILE A 62 7.24 10.73 11.80
CA ILE A 62 7.20 10.29 13.20
C ILE A 62 6.12 9.21 13.40
N LEU A 63 4.92 9.44 12.86
CA LEU A 63 3.81 8.49 12.97
C LEU A 63 4.08 7.20 12.19
N ASP A 64 4.63 7.29 10.97
CA ASP A 64 4.99 6.13 10.15
C ASP A 64 6.03 5.25 10.86
N GLU A 65 7.11 5.83 11.39
CA GLU A 65 8.12 5.08 12.12
C GLU A 65 7.56 4.47 13.42
N ALA A 66 6.79 5.23 14.19
CA ALA A 66 6.20 4.73 15.43
C ALA A 66 5.21 3.57 15.18
N LEU A 67 4.43 3.63 14.08
CA LEU A 67 3.51 2.57 13.70
C LEU A 67 4.25 1.32 13.24
N ARG A 68 5.29 1.45 12.41
CA ARG A 68 6.13 0.31 11.99
C ARG A 68 6.77 -0.37 13.18
N PHE A 69 7.40 0.41 14.05
CA PHE A 69 8.03 -0.12 15.25
C PHE A 69 7.03 -0.87 16.13
N TRP A 70 5.82 -0.32 16.31
CA TRP A 70 4.78 -0.99 17.08
C TRP A 70 4.29 -2.30 16.41
N LEU A 71 4.11 -2.31 15.08
CA LEU A 71 3.72 -3.51 14.34
C LEU A 71 4.79 -4.61 14.50
N ASP A 72 6.06 -4.27 14.27
CA ASP A 72 7.18 -5.21 14.40
C ASP A 72 7.23 -5.83 15.80
N GLN A 73 7.06 -5.00 16.85
CA GLN A 73 7.03 -5.47 18.24
C GLN A 73 5.87 -6.43 18.49
N VAL A 74 4.66 -6.12 18.00
CA VAL A 74 3.49 -6.97 18.24
C VAL A 74 3.59 -8.28 17.46
N GLU A 75 4.13 -8.28 16.25
CA GLU A 75 4.38 -9.50 15.48
C GLU A 75 5.43 -10.38 16.16
N GLU A 76 6.49 -9.77 16.72
CA GLU A 76 7.49 -10.47 17.52
C GLU A 76 6.88 -11.10 18.78
N GLU A 77 6.07 -10.35 19.53
CA GLU A 77 5.39 -10.84 20.73
C GLU A 77 4.39 -11.97 20.44
N ARG A 78 3.70 -11.91 19.29
CA ARG A 78 2.78 -12.96 18.83
C ARG A 78 3.50 -14.19 18.29
N GLY A 79 4.73 -14.03 17.80
CA GLY A 79 5.47 -15.06 17.07
C GLY A 79 4.94 -15.32 15.66
N GLU A 80 4.08 -14.45 15.15
CA GLU A 80 3.51 -14.54 13.79
C GLU A 80 3.20 -13.14 13.24
N ALA A 81 3.42 -12.96 11.93
CA ALA A 81 3.08 -11.74 11.23
C ALA A 81 1.55 -11.54 11.13
N PHE A 82 1.09 -10.31 10.91
CA PHE A 82 -0.31 -10.05 10.61
C PHE A 82 -0.69 -10.59 9.22
N GLU A 83 -1.76 -11.35 9.16
CA GLU A 83 -2.34 -11.78 7.90
C GLU A 83 -3.01 -10.59 7.19
N ILE A 84 -2.50 -10.23 6.01
CA ILE A 84 -3.11 -9.22 5.16
C ILE A 84 -4.12 -9.93 4.25
N LEU A 85 -5.41 -9.74 4.54
CA LEU A 85 -6.46 -10.30 3.70
C LEU A 85 -6.42 -9.66 2.31
N PRO A 86 -6.53 -10.46 1.23
CA PRO A 86 -6.65 -9.90 -0.11
C PRO A 86 -7.91 -9.04 -0.20
N PRO A 87 -7.91 -7.97 -1.01
CA PRO A 87 -9.10 -7.18 -1.22
C PRO A 87 -10.24 -8.09 -1.69
N HIS A 88 -11.40 -8.00 -1.06
CA HIS A 88 -12.60 -8.67 -1.56
C HIS A 88 -12.93 -8.08 -2.93
N GLU A 89 -12.74 -8.86 -3.99
CA GLU A 89 -13.27 -8.55 -5.30
C GLU A 89 -14.80 -8.65 -5.21
N VAL A 90 -15.46 -7.49 -5.20
CA VAL A 90 -16.92 -7.44 -5.35
C VAL A 90 -17.16 -7.51 -6.85
N ASP A 91 -17.34 -8.72 -7.39
CA ASP A 91 -17.79 -8.91 -8.76
C ASP A 91 -19.09 -8.12 -8.94
N SER A 92 -19.00 -7.04 -9.73
CA SER A 92 -20.15 -6.23 -10.09
C SER A 92 -21.01 -7.05 -11.03
N SER A 93 -22.05 -7.67 -10.47
CA SER A 93 -23.12 -8.37 -11.21
C SER A 93 -23.98 -7.40 -12.02
#